data_AF-A0A2M7B9F4-F1
#
_entry.id   AF-A0A2M7B9F4-F1
#
_cell.length_a   1.000
_cell.length_b   1.000
_cell.length_c   1.000
_cell.angle_alpha   90.00
_cell.angle_beta   90.00
_cell.angle_gamma   90.00
#
_symmetry.space_group_name_H-M   'P 1'
#
loop_
_entity.id
_entity.type
_entity.pdbx_description
1 polymer ?
#
loop_
_entity_poly.entity_id
_entity_poly.type
_entity_poly.pdbx_seq_one_letter_code
_entity_poly.pdbx_strand_id
1 'polypeptide(L)'
;MQDAEKENNCYEQYQKLGGIINEKDYESALARAKNTTVPDLDIRRIKQSELMAKIAGIELRNTKDAMDQRTVLYVILRADTAPKGIKYHHNQMSDQHLFAEALRMLEDIDSLNKLINTHPNISFAWK
;
A
#
# COMPACT_ATOMS: atom_id res chain seq x y z
N MET A 1 17.31 16.62 -14.31
CA MET A 1 16.73 15.73 -15.34
C MET A 1 16.97 14.23 -15.04
N GLN A 2 17.46 13.83 -13.85
CA GLN A 2 17.71 12.42 -13.53
C GLN A 2 16.59 11.74 -12.71
N ASP A 3 15.67 12.50 -12.12
CA ASP A 3 14.63 11.93 -11.25
C ASP A 3 13.49 11.26 -12.05
N ALA A 4 13.15 11.81 -13.23
CA ALA A 4 12.07 11.29 -14.09
C ALA A 4 12.37 9.91 -14.71
N GLU A 5 13.63 9.56 -14.99
CA GLU A 5 13.99 8.24 -15.53
C GLU A 5 13.95 7.14 -14.45
N LYS A 6 14.19 7.49 -13.18
CA LYS A 6 14.05 6.54 -12.06
C LYS A 6 12.59 6.31 -11.68
N GLU A 7 11.76 7.35 -11.71
CA GLU A 7 10.32 7.24 -11.38
C GLU A 7 9.57 6.33 -12.37
N ASN A 8 9.88 6.45 -13.67
CA ASN A 8 9.26 5.61 -14.71
C ASN A 8 9.54 4.11 -14.50
N ASN A 9 10.72 3.76 -14.00
CA ASN A 9 11.09 2.36 -13.74
C ASN A 9 10.37 1.77 -12.51
N CYS A 10 10.17 2.57 -11.45
CA CYS A 10 9.47 2.08 -10.25
C CYS A 10 8.00 1.77 -10.52
N TYR A 11 7.29 2.61 -11.30
CA TYR A 11 5.90 2.34 -11.63
C TYR A 11 5.75 1.11 -12.55
N GLU A 12 6.62 0.96 -13.55
CA GLU A 12 6.67 -0.25 -14.37
C GLU A 12 6.93 -1.52 -13.53
N GLN A 13 7.82 -1.44 -12.55
CA GLN A 13 8.12 -2.56 -11.65
C GLN A 13 6.93 -2.90 -10.76
N TYR A 14 6.24 -1.90 -10.23
CA TYR A 14 4.98 -2.05 -9.51
C TYR A 14 3.92 -2.77 -10.37
N GLN A 15 3.78 -2.40 -11.64
CA GLN A 15 2.88 -3.10 -12.57
C GLN A 15 3.30 -4.55 -12.83
N LYS A 16 4.61 -4.84 -12.98
CA LYS A 16 5.14 -6.21 -13.13
C LYS A 16 4.83 -7.09 -11.91
N LEU A 17 4.70 -6.52 -10.72
CA LEU A 17 4.27 -7.20 -9.50
C LEU A 17 2.74 -7.38 -9.40
N GLY A 18 1.99 -6.97 -10.43
CA GLY A 18 0.53 -7.06 -10.49
C GLY A 18 -0.19 -5.87 -9.84
N GLY A 19 0.49 -4.72 -9.73
CA GLY A 19 -0.09 -3.48 -9.25
C GLY A 19 -1.15 -2.92 -10.21
N ILE A 20 -2.23 -2.38 -9.67
CA ILE A 20 -3.44 -1.96 -10.43
C ILE A 20 -3.84 -0.50 -10.21
N ILE A 21 -3.17 0.21 -9.29
CA ILE A 21 -3.37 1.64 -9.07
C ILE A 21 -2.71 2.37 -10.26
N ASN A 22 -3.41 3.39 -10.80
CA ASN A 22 -2.85 4.18 -11.89
C ASN A 22 -1.63 4.98 -11.42
N GLU A 23 -0.76 5.35 -12.35
CA GLU A 23 0.52 6.03 -12.07
C GLU A 23 0.36 7.27 -11.21
N LYS A 24 -0.63 8.11 -11.52
CA LYS A 24 -0.88 9.36 -10.79
C LYS A 24 -1.21 9.10 -9.31
N ASP A 25 -2.08 8.13 -9.03
CA ASP A 25 -2.46 7.78 -7.66
C ASP A 25 -1.32 7.07 -6.93
N TYR A 26 -0.53 6.26 -7.65
CA TYR A 26 0.69 5.62 -7.15
C TYR A 26 1.71 6.66 -6.68
N GLU A 27 2.05 7.63 -7.54
CA GLU A 27 2.98 8.71 -7.22
C GLU A 27 2.45 9.58 -6.08
N SER A 28 1.15 9.91 -6.11
CA SER A 28 0.50 10.69 -5.06
C SER A 28 0.59 9.99 -3.70
N ALA A 29 0.34 8.67 -3.66
CA ALA A 29 0.44 7.89 -2.43
C ALA A 29 1.86 7.87 -1.87
N LEU A 30 2.87 7.65 -2.72
CA LEU A 30 4.28 7.70 -2.31
C LEU A 30 4.71 9.09 -1.81
N ALA A 31 4.31 10.14 -2.52
CA ALA A 31 4.59 11.52 -2.12
C ALA A 31 3.94 11.86 -0.78
N ARG A 32 2.68 11.45 -0.56
CA ARG A 32 1.99 11.62 0.71
C ARG A 32 2.66 10.82 1.83
N ALA A 33 3.09 9.59 1.56
CA ALA A 33 3.75 8.74 2.56
C ALA A 33 5.06 9.34 3.06
N LYS A 34 5.85 9.96 2.17
CA LYS A 34 7.09 10.65 2.54
C LYS A 34 6.86 11.87 3.45
N ASN A 35 5.71 12.53 3.33
CA ASN A 35 5.41 13.79 4.02
C ASN A 35 4.44 13.63 5.21
N THR A 36 3.91 12.43 5.45
CA THR A 36 2.92 12.19 6.51
C THR A 36 3.59 11.94 7.85
N THR A 37 3.08 12.55 8.92
CA THR A 37 3.56 12.32 10.28
C THR A 37 2.65 11.36 11.05
N VAL A 38 3.18 10.68 12.08
CA VAL A 38 2.41 9.70 12.88
C VAL A 38 1.10 10.27 13.46
N PRO A 39 1.06 11.51 14.00
CA PRO A 39 -0.18 12.12 14.48
C PRO A 39 -1.28 12.28 13.43
N ASP A 40 -0.94 12.34 12.14
CA ASP A 40 -1.89 12.52 11.05
C ASP A 40 -2.59 11.21 10.64
N LEU A 41 -2.12 10.07 11.16
CA LEU A 41 -2.59 8.75 10.79
C LEU A 41 -3.74 8.27 11.69
N ASP A 42 -4.76 7.66 11.07
CA ASP A 42 -5.86 7.04 11.81
C ASP A 42 -5.38 5.78 12.56
N ILE A 43 -5.39 5.85 13.89
CA ILE A 43 -5.00 4.76 14.81
C ILE A 43 -5.74 3.45 14.51
N ARG A 44 -7.00 3.51 14.07
CA ARG A 44 -7.77 2.28 13.76
C ARG A 44 -7.16 1.54 12.56
N ARG A 45 -6.70 2.30 11.56
CA ARG A 45 -6.06 1.74 10.36
C ARG A 45 -4.64 1.24 10.67
N ILE A 46 -3.90 1.94 11.53
CA ILE A 46 -2.60 1.42 12.03
C ILE A 46 -2.78 0.05 12.68
N LYS A 47 -3.77 -0.10 13.58
CA LYS A 47 -4.04 -1.40 14.22
C LYS A 47 -4.47 -2.48 13.22
N GLN A 48 -5.19 -2.08 12.16
CA GLN A 48 -5.60 -3.00 11.11
C GLN A 48 -4.40 -3.54 10.32
N SER A 49 -3.44 -2.68 9.94
CA SER A 49 -2.23 -3.14 9.25
C SER A 49 -1.35 -4.01 10.15
N GLU A 50 -1.24 -3.67 11.45
CA GLU A 50 -0.53 -4.51 12.43
C GLU A 50 -1.15 -5.89 12.55
N LEU A 51 -2.48 -5.99 12.59
CA LEU A 51 -3.17 -7.26 12.64
C LEU A 51 -2.92 -8.10 11.39
N MET A 52 -3.03 -7.49 10.19
CA MET A 52 -2.76 -8.19 8.93
C MET A 52 -1.31 -8.68 8.86
N ALA A 53 -0.35 -7.83 9.21
CA ALA A 53 1.06 -8.19 9.22
C ALA A 53 1.35 -9.32 10.22
N LYS A 54 0.78 -9.25 11.43
CA LYS A 54 0.91 -10.30 12.44
C LYS A 54 0.37 -11.64 11.95
N ILE A 55 -0.83 -11.64 11.36
CA ILE A 55 -1.45 -12.86 10.82
C ILE A 55 -0.59 -13.46 9.70
N ALA A 56 0.02 -12.61 8.86
CA ALA A 56 0.88 -13.04 7.76
C ALA A 56 2.35 -13.33 8.15
N GLY A 57 2.75 -13.13 9.41
CA GLY A 57 4.15 -13.29 9.82
C GLY A 57 5.10 -12.24 9.20
N ILE A 58 4.59 -11.03 8.98
CA ILE A 58 5.34 -9.85 8.52
C ILE A 58 5.71 -9.01 9.74
N GLU A 59 7.01 -8.73 9.89
CA GLU A 59 7.51 -7.89 10.97
C GLU A 59 7.45 -6.42 10.55
N LEU A 60 6.55 -5.64 11.17
CA LEU A 60 6.48 -4.19 11.02
C LEU A 60 7.31 -3.51 12.11
N ARG A 61 8.03 -2.44 11.75
CA ARG A 61 8.85 -1.66 12.68
C ARG A 61 8.14 -0.37 13.11
N ASN A 62 6.96 -0.51 13.68
CA ASN A 62 6.22 0.62 14.25
C ASN A 62 6.75 0.96 15.65
N THR A 63 7.02 2.25 15.90
CA THR A 63 7.41 2.82 17.20
C THR A 63 6.52 4.00 17.54
N LYS A 64 6.59 4.55 18.75
CA LYS A 64 5.77 5.72 19.12
C LYS A 64 6.00 6.93 18.21
N ASP A 65 7.22 7.11 17.71
CA ASP A 65 7.65 8.31 16.99
C ASP A 65 7.91 8.08 15.49
N ALA A 66 7.92 6.82 15.05
CA ALA A 66 8.15 6.45 13.65
C ALA A 66 7.30 5.23 13.27
N MET A 67 6.58 5.34 12.16
CA MET A 67 5.79 4.25 11.58
C MET A 67 6.53 3.57 10.44
N ASP A 68 6.29 2.26 10.29
CA ASP A 68 6.74 1.49 9.15
C ASP A 68 6.10 2.04 7.85
N GLN A 69 6.88 2.22 6.79
CA GLN A 69 6.37 2.78 5.53
C GLN A 69 5.22 1.96 4.93
N ARG A 70 5.19 0.64 5.15
CA ARG A 70 4.09 -0.24 4.71
C ARG A 70 2.79 0.10 5.42
N THR A 71 2.86 0.42 6.71
CA THR A 71 1.73 0.92 7.51
C THR A 71 1.26 2.26 6.96
N VAL A 72 2.18 3.21 6.75
CA VAL A 72 1.85 4.57 6.28
C VAL A 72 1.14 4.53 4.93
N LEU A 73 1.69 3.79 3.96
CA LEU A 73 1.09 3.67 2.63
C LEU A 73 -0.30 3.03 2.68
N TYR A 74 -0.48 1.95 3.43
CA TYR A 74 -1.80 1.35 3.60
C TYR A 74 -2.83 2.34 4.16
N VAL A 75 -2.45 3.12 5.20
CA VAL A 75 -3.36 4.10 5.80
C VAL A 75 -3.75 5.17 4.78
N ILE A 76 -2.79 5.64 3.97
CA ILE A 76 -3.02 6.64 2.91
C ILE A 76 -3.96 6.08 1.85
N LEU A 77 -3.66 4.90 1.30
CA LEU A 77 -4.49 4.26 0.27
C LEU A 77 -5.91 4.00 0.78
N ARG A 78 -6.05 3.61 2.05
CA ARG A 78 -7.37 3.39 2.67
C ARG A 78 -8.13 4.70 2.93
N ALA A 79 -7.40 5.80 3.17
CA ALA A 79 -7.97 7.13 3.35
C ALA A 79 -8.44 7.76 2.06
N ASP A 80 -7.89 7.32 0.94
CA ASP A 80 -8.03 8.04 -0.32
C ASP A 80 -9.42 7.82 -0.92
N THR A 81 -10.32 8.78 -0.71
CA THR A 81 -11.69 8.64 -1.20
C THR A 81 -11.79 9.07 -2.65
N ALA A 82 -12.40 8.21 -3.48
CA ALA A 82 -12.67 8.52 -4.88
C ALA A 82 -13.40 9.87 -5.06
N PRO A 83 -13.03 10.67 -6.07
CA PRO A 83 -13.86 11.79 -6.52
C PRO A 83 -15.27 11.32 -6.90
N LYS A 84 -16.27 12.20 -6.72
CA LYS A 84 -17.66 11.89 -7.09
C LYS A 84 -17.74 11.47 -8.56
N GLY A 85 -18.41 10.33 -8.83
CA GLY A 85 -18.67 9.83 -10.19
C GLY A 85 -17.67 8.79 -10.69
N ILE A 86 -16.58 8.51 -9.96
CA ILE A 86 -15.66 7.41 -10.29
C ILE A 86 -16.25 6.09 -9.74
N LYS A 87 -16.54 5.15 -10.63
CA LYS A 87 -17.22 3.89 -10.28
C LYS A 87 -16.29 2.85 -9.64
N TYR A 88 -15.02 2.85 -10.01
CA TYR A 88 -14.00 1.91 -9.55
C TYR A 88 -12.79 2.68 -9.04
N HIS A 89 -12.59 2.69 -7.73
CA HIS A 89 -11.47 3.35 -7.07
C HIS A 89 -10.87 2.42 -6.03
N HIS A 90 -9.56 2.52 -5.79
CA HIS A 90 -8.83 1.56 -4.98
C HIS A 90 -9.33 1.49 -3.52
N ASN A 91 -9.91 2.55 -2.99
CA ASN A 91 -10.53 2.53 -1.66
C ASN A 91 -11.72 1.58 -1.49
N GLN A 92 -12.30 1.07 -2.58
CA GLN A 92 -13.33 0.02 -2.53
C GLN A 92 -12.73 -1.38 -2.34
N MET A 93 -11.41 -1.53 -2.47
CA MET A 93 -10.72 -2.79 -2.25
C MET A 93 -10.72 -3.19 -0.77
N SER A 94 -10.55 -4.49 -0.51
CA SER A 94 -10.42 -4.99 0.86
C SER A 94 -9.12 -4.47 1.50
N ASP A 95 -9.05 -4.52 2.83
CA ASP A 95 -7.85 -4.09 3.54
C ASP A 95 -6.63 -4.93 3.14
N GLN A 96 -6.80 -6.23 2.90
CA GLN A 96 -5.72 -7.12 2.43
C GLN A 96 -5.21 -6.70 1.06
N HIS A 97 -6.11 -6.32 0.14
CA HIS A 97 -5.71 -5.83 -1.17
C HIS A 97 -4.93 -4.53 -1.07
N LEU A 98 -5.44 -3.57 -0.32
CA LEU A 98 -4.75 -2.29 -0.13
C LEU A 98 -3.41 -2.45 0.56
N PHE A 99 -3.30 -3.40 1.49
CA PHE A 99 -2.03 -3.74 2.11
C PHE A 99 -1.08 -4.41 1.11
N ALA A 100 -1.57 -5.30 0.24
CA ALA A 100 -0.77 -5.86 -0.85
C ALA A 100 -0.27 -4.78 -1.82
N GLU A 101 -1.10 -3.78 -2.17
CA GLU A 101 -0.68 -2.65 -2.99
C GLU A 101 0.46 -1.86 -2.33
N ALA A 102 0.37 -1.59 -1.02
CA ALA A 102 1.45 -0.94 -0.28
C ALA A 102 2.76 -1.74 -0.33
N LEU A 103 2.70 -3.07 -0.25
CA LEU A 103 3.87 -3.95 -0.36
C LEU A 103 4.46 -3.94 -1.78
N ARG A 104 3.61 -3.95 -2.83
CA ARG A 104 4.05 -3.83 -4.23
C ARG A 104 4.72 -2.48 -4.50
N MET A 105 4.16 -1.39 -3.98
CA MET A 105 4.70 -0.04 -4.13
C MET A 105 6.10 0.12 -3.51
N LEU A 106 6.40 -0.68 -2.48
CA LEU A 106 7.70 -0.69 -1.81
C LEU A 106 8.61 -1.83 -2.29
N GLU A 107 8.19 -2.59 -3.30
CA GLU A 107 8.90 -3.76 -3.82
C GLU A 107 9.26 -4.79 -2.72
N ASP A 108 8.48 -4.87 -1.63
CA ASP A 108 8.66 -5.83 -0.54
C ASP A 108 8.04 -7.18 -0.92
N ILE A 109 8.72 -7.86 -1.84
CA ILE A 109 8.27 -9.13 -2.46
C ILE A 109 8.10 -10.23 -1.40
N ASP A 110 8.98 -10.29 -0.40
CA ASP A 110 8.91 -11.31 0.64
C ASP A 110 7.66 -11.15 1.50
N SER A 111 7.36 -9.92 1.94
CA SER A 111 6.15 -9.66 2.70
C SER A 111 4.89 -9.82 1.85
N LEU A 112 4.94 -9.45 0.56
CA LEU A 112 3.84 -9.65 -0.38
C LEU A 112 3.51 -11.14 -0.51
N ASN A 113 4.53 -12.00 -0.69
CA ASN A 113 4.36 -13.44 -0.77
C ASN A 113 3.78 -14.03 0.52
N LYS A 114 4.26 -13.58 1.68
CA LYS A 114 3.69 -13.98 2.98
C LYS A 114 2.21 -13.64 3.10
N LEU A 115 1.82 -12.43 2.70
CA LEU A 115 0.43 -11.98 2.74
C LEU A 115 -0.46 -12.82 1.81
N ILE A 116 -0.02 -13.06 0.57
CA ILE A 116 -0.76 -13.86 -0.43
C ILE A 116 -0.95 -15.30 0.07
N ASN A 117 0.12 -15.93 0.56
CA ASN A 117 0.08 -17.31 1.05
C ASN A 117 -0.83 -17.47 2.29
N THR A 118 -0.97 -16.42 3.09
CA THR A 118 -1.85 -16.40 4.27
C THR A 118 -3.32 -16.29 3.89
N HIS A 119 -3.61 -15.79 2.69
CA HIS A 119 -4.97 -15.57 2.20
C HIS A 119 -5.20 -16.25 0.84
N PRO A 120 -5.12 -17.59 0.75
CA PRO A 120 -5.21 -18.32 -0.53
C PRO A 120 -6.58 -18.19 -1.21
N ASN A 121 -7.61 -17.77 -0.47
CA ASN A 121 -8.97 -17.57 -0.98
C ASN A 121 -9.24 -16.12 -1.43
N ILE A 122 -8.26 -15.21 -1.33
CA ILE A 122 -8.38 -13.83 -1.82
C ILE A 122 -7.69 -13.77 -3.19
N SER A 123 -8.44 -13.36 -4.23
CA SER A 123 -7.85 -13.10 -5.55
C SER A 123 -7.20 -11.72 -5.55
N PHE A 124 -5.88 -11.66 -5.40
CA PHE A 124 -5.08 -10.43 -5.51
C PHE A 124 -4.83 -9.99 -6.96
N ALA A 125 -5.41 -10.72 -7.92
CA ALA A 125 -5.53 -10.32 -9.32
C ALA A 125 -6.92 -9.74 -9.54
N TRP A 126 -7.00 -8.49 -10.01
CA TRP A 126 -8.24 -7.92 -10.52
C TRP A 126 -8.44 -8.40 -11.98
N LYS A 127 -9.61 -8.98 -12.26
CA LYS A 127 -10.06 -9.34 -13.61
C LYS A 127 -10.94 -8.24 -14.19
#